data_AF-A0A1Q4DT33-F1
#
_entry.id   AF-A0A1Q4DT33-F1
#
_cell.length_a   1.000
_cell.length_b   1.000
_cell.length_c   1.000
_cell.angle_alpha   90.00
_cell.angle_beta   90.00
_cell.angle_gamma   90.00
#
_symmetry.space_group_name_H-M   'P 1'
#
loop_
_entity.id
_entity.type
_entity.pdbx_description
1 polymer ?
#
loop_
_entity_poly.entity_id
_entity_poly.type
_entity_poly.pdbx_seq_one_letter_code
_entity_poly.pdbx_strand_id
1 'polypeptide(L)'
;MSTDATSRRLEVLDLRIRLERTAVEAYVRVCNTQQRPRASGVRVLLLFLVGLVDSAEQPRVHRLAGLGDHVYRRTSDVLHGRLNALDLTDVVVEEWRTIVTDLEAVVSP
;
A
#
# COMPACT_ATOMS: atom_id res chain seq x y z
N MET A 1 2.91 6.58 27.01
CA MET A 1 2.53 5.74 25.85
C MET A 1 2.85 4.31 26.21
N SER A 2 1.89 3.39 26.18
CA SER A 2 2.20 1.96 26.39
C SER A 2 3.11 1.48 25.26
N THR A 3 4.05 0.60 25.57
CA THR A 3 4.97 -0.02 24.60
C THR A 3 4.21 -0.62 23.41
N ASP A 4 3.00 -1.11 23.67
CA ASP A 4 2.08 -1.71 22.71
C ASP A 4 1.58 -0.74 21.62
N ALA A 5 1.21 0.49 21.99
CA ALA A 5 0.79 1.51 21.03
C ALA A 5 1.92 1.94 20.09
N THR A 6 3.16 1.94 20.57
CA THR A 6 4.34 2.26 19.77
C THR A 6 4.64 1.13 18.80
N SER A 7 4.66 -0.12 19.26
CA SER A 7 4.85 -1.30 18.40
C SER A 7 3.82 -1.33 17.27
N ARG A 8 2.54 -1.10 17.58
CA ARG A 8 1.50 -1.08 16.57
C ARG A 8 1.69 0.00 15.52
N ARG A 9 2.11 1.20 15.92
CA ARG A 9 2.42 2.29 14.98
C ARG A 9 3.58 1.94 14.06
N LEU A 10 4.59 1.22 14.56
CA LEU A 10 5.71 0.76 13.74
C LEU A 10 5.27 -0.29 12.71
N GLU A 11 4.40 -1.23 13.08
CA GLU A 11 3.81 -2.19 12.12
C GLU A 11 3.02 -1.47 11.01
N VAL A 12 2.20 -0.50 11.38
CA VAL A 12 1.42 0.29 10.42
C VAL A 12 2.32 1.15 9.52
N LEU A 13 3.42 1.68 10.08
CA LEU A 13 4.42 2.42 9.31
C LEU A 13 5.12 1.52 8.29
N ASP A 14 5.50 0.29 8.68
CA ASP A 14 6.12 -0.69 7.77
C ASP A 14 5.20 -1.00 6.58
N LEU A 15 3.93 -1.31 6.85
CA LEU A 15 2.93 -1.56 5.80
C LEU A 15 2.79 -0.37 4.83
N ARG A 16 2.81 0.85 5.37
CA ARG A 16 2.76 2.07 4.55
C ARG A 16 3.98 2.21 3.64
N ILE A 17 5.18 2.02 4.18
CA ILE A 17 6.44 2.14 3.42
C ILE A 17 6.47 1.11 2.29
N ARG A 18 6.07 -0.13 2.58
CA ARG A 18 5.97 -1.20 1.58
C ARG A 18 5.02 -0.83 0.44
N LEU A 19 3.83 -0.32 0.77
CA LEU A 19 2.85 0.11 -0.21
C LEU A 19 3.34 1.30 -1.07
N GLU A 20 3.99 2.30 -0.45
CA GLU A 20 4.62 3.43 -1.16
C GLU A 20 5.69 2.94 -2.14
N ARG A 21 6.52 1.98 -1.72
CA ARG A 21 7.54 1.36 -2.56
C ARG A 21 6.92 0.62 -3.74
N THR A 22 5.93 -0.25 -3.51
CA THR A 22 5.24 -1.01 -4.57
C THR A 22 4.62 -0.08 -5.61
N ALA A 23 3.99 1.01 -5.17
CA ALA A 23 3.37 1.97 -6.08
C ALA A 23 4.42 2.68 -6.97
N VAL A 24 5.58 3.05 -6.41
CA VAL A 24 6.68 3.65 -7.17
C VAL A 24 7.31 2.63 -8.13
N GLU A 25 7.52 1.39 -7.69
CA GLU A 25 8.05 0.31 -8.54
C GLU A 25 7.14 0.03 -9.73
N ALA A 26 5.83 0.01 -9.53
CA ALA A 26 4.85 -0.17 -10.61
C ALA A 26 4.97 0.93 -11.67
N TYR A 27 5.03 2.20 -11.23
CA TYR A 27 5.23 3.34 -12.12
C TYR A 27 6.54 3.24 -12.92
N VAL A 28 7.65 2.98 -12.23
CA VAL A 28 8.99 2.87 -12.86
C VAL A 28 9.01 1.81 -13.95
N ARG A 29 8.40 0.64 -13.68
CA ARG A 29 8.35 -0.48 -14.63
C ARG A 29 7.46 -0.17 -15.83
N VAL A 30 6.26 0.36 -15.63
CA VAL A 30 5.33 0.67 -16.74
C VAL A 30 5.82 1.84 -17.59
N CYS A 31 6.29 2.91 -16.97
CA CYS A 31 6.79 4.07 -17.69
C CYS A 31 8.21 3.88 -18.25
N ASN A 32 8.86 2.75 -17.93
CA ASN A 32 10.24 2.44 -18.30
C ASN A 32 11.20 3.62 -18.01
N THR A 33 11.10 4.17 -16.80
CA THR A 33 11.86 5.36 -16.40
C THR A 33 12.60 5.12 -15.09
N GLN A 34 13.86 5.54 -15.02
CA GLN A 34 14.60 5.52 -13.76
C GLN A 34 14.27 6.71 -12.85
N GLN A 35 13.46 7.65 -13.33
CA GLN A 35 13.06 8.81 -12.54
C GLN A 35 11.88 8.48 -11.64
N ARG A 36 12.02 8.81 -10.35
CA ARG A 36 10.88 8.78 -9.43
C ARG A 36 9.82 9.81 -9.88
N PRO A 37 8.53 9.51 -9.68
CA PRO A 37 7.46 10.46 -10.00
C PRO A 37 7.63 11.74 -9.18
N ARG A 38 7.51 12.90 -9.84
CA ARG A 38 7.83 14.20 -9.22
C ARG A 38 6.80 14.68 -8.18
N ALA A 39 5.53 14.26 -8.30
CA ALA A 39 4.47 14.74 -7.39
C ALA A 39 3.19 13.86 -7.37
N SER A 40 3.22 12.64 -7.89
CA SER A 40 2.01 11.80 -7.93
C SER A 40 1.79 11.10 -6.59
N GLY A 41 0.60 11.28 -6.00
CA GLY A 41 0.22 10.56 -4.79
C GLY A 41 0.13 9.05 -5.02
N VAL A 42 0.35 8.26 -3.96
CA VAL A 42 0.32 6.79 -3.98
C VAL A 42 -0.91 6.23 -4.67
N ARG A 43 -2.10 6.81 -4.42
CA ARG A 43 -3.36 6.43 -5.08
C ARG A 43 -3.24 6.38 -6.61
N VAL A 44 -2.63 7.40 -7.19
CA VAL A 44 -2.44 7.51 -8.65
C VAL A 44 -1.41 6.49 -9.11
N LEU A 45 -0.33 6.32 -8.34
CA LEU A 45 0.74 5.39 -8.67
C LEU A 45 0.29 3.93 -8.63
N LEU A 46 -0.61 3.55 -7.73
CA LEU A 46 -1.18 2.19 -7.66
C LEU A 46 -1.93 1.79 -8.95
N LEU A 47 -2.45 2.76 -9.72
CA LEU A 47 -3.12 2.45 -10.99
C LEU A 47 -2.16 1.89 -12.05
N PHE A 48 -0.86 2.15 -11.93
CA PHE A 48 0.14 1.60 -12.84
C PHE A 48 0.30 0.08 -12.68
N LEU A 49 -0.18 -0.54 -11.59
CA LEU A 49 -0.18 -2.00 -11.45
C LEU A 49 -0.96 -2.69 -12.57
N VAL A 50 -1.99 -2.04 -13.11
CA VAL A 50 -2.79 -2.56 -14.23
C VAL A 50 -1.95 -2.74 -15.50
N GLY A 51 -0.92 -1.90 -15.68
CA GLY A 51 0.00 -1.98 -16.82
C GLY A 51 1.05 -3.08 -16.72
N LEU A 52 1.10 -3.82 -15.60
CA LEU A 52 2.04 -4.93 -15.38
C LEU A 52 1.44 -6.31 -15.62
N VAL A 53 0.14 -6.40 -15.93
CA VAL A 53 -0.58 -7.66 -16.08
C VAL A 53 -1.36 -7.72 -17.39
N ASP A 54 -1.64 -8.94 -17.85
CA ASP A 54 -2.48 -9.17 -19.02
C ASP A 54 -3.91 -8.69 -18.81
N SER A 55 -4.62 -8.41 -19.91
CA SER A 55 -5.99 -7.87 -19.89
C SER A 55 -6.99 -8.69 -19.07
N ALA A 56 -6.80 -10.01 -18.96
CA ALA A 56 -7.65 -10.88 -18.15
C ALA A 56 -7.55 -10.60 -16.63
N GLU A 57 -6.37 -10.17 -16.16
CA GLU A 57 -6.09 -9.92 -14.74
C GLU A 57 -6.35 -8.47 -14.32
N GLN A 58 -6.50 -7.55 -15.29
CA GLN A 58 -6.69 -6.13 -15.03
C GLN A 58 -7.86 -5.80 -14.08
N PRO A 59 -9.05 -6.42 -14.18
CA PRO A 59 -10.15 -6.14 -13.23
C PRO A 59 -9.79 -6.49 -11.79
N ARG A 60 -9.07 -7.61 -11.58
CA ARG A 60 -8.62 -8.04 -10.26
C ARG A 60 -7.60 -7.07 -9.69
N VAL A 61 -6.59 -6.68 -10.49
CA VAL A 61 -5.54 -5.74 -10.08
C VAL A 61 -6.12 -4.34 -9.81
N HIS A 62 -7.10 -3.89 -10.59
CA HIS A 62 -7.76 -2.62 -10.36
C HIS A 62 -8.52 -2.61 -9.01
N ARG A 63 -9.22 -3.71 -8.67
CA ARG A 63 -9.84 -3.88 -7.35
C ARG A 63 -8.79 -3.85 -6.24
N LEU A 64 -7.68 -4.56 -6.42
CA LEU A 64 -6.60 -4.62 -5.45
C LEU A 64 -5.94 -3.24 -5.22
N ALA A 65 -5.74 -2.45 -6.28
CA ALA A 65 -5.28 -1.07 -6.17
C ALA A 65 -6.24 -0.19 -5.33
N GLY A 66 -7.56 -0.41 -5.46
CA GLY A 66 -8.56 0.26 -4.62
C GLY A 66 -8.47 -0.13 -3.13
N LEU A 67 -8.21 -1.41 -2.84
CA LEU A 67 -7.94 -1.88 -1.48
C LEU A 67 -6.64 -1.27 -0.93
N GLY A 68 -5.59 -1.18 -1.76
CA GLY A 68 -4.34 -0.51 -1.43
C GLY A 68 -4.53 0.96 -1.06
N ASP A 69 -5.30 1.72 -1.84
CA ASP A 69 -5.63 3.12 -1.50
C ASP A 69 -6.35 3.22 -0.15
N HIS A 70 -7.29 2.31 0.12
CA HIS A 70 -7.95 2.25 1.43
C HIS A 70 -6.93 2.05 2.55
N VAL A 71 -6.08 1.03 2.47
CA VAL A 71 -5.02 0.76 3.47
C VAL A 71 -4.09 1.96 3.63
N TYR A 72 -3.69 2.62 2.54
CA TYR A 72 -2.83 3.79 2.58
C TYR A 72 -3.45 4.97 3.35
N ARG A 73 -4.76 5.22 3.16
CA ARG A 73 -5.47 6.26 3.91
C ARG A 73 -5.59 5.90 5.39
N ARG A 74 -5.90 4.64 5.71
CA ARG A 74 -6.03 4.19 7.11
C ARG A 74 -4.71 4.22 7.85
N THR A 75 -3.61 3.80 7.23
CA THR A 75 -2.27 3.93 7.83
C THR A 75 -1.93 5.39 8.11
N SER A 76 -2.30 6.32 7.20
CA SER A 76 -2.15 7.76 7.45
C SER A 76 -2.92 8.21 8.70
N ASP A 77 -4.18 7.78 8.84
CA ASP A 77 -4.99 8.16 10.00
C ASP A 77 -4.39 7.68 11.33
N VAL A 78 -3.85 6.47 11.36
CA VAL A 78 -3.17 5.91 12.55
C VAL A 78 -1.93 6.70 12.91
N LEU A 79 -1.07 6.96 11.92
CA LEU A 79 0.21 7.64 12.14
C LEU A 79 0.04 9.09 12.58
N HIS A 80 -1.04 9.74 12.16
CA HIS A 80 -1.39 11.10 12.59
C HIS A 80 -2.31 11.13 13.83
N GLY A 81 -2.62 9.98 14.43
CA GLY A 81 -3.47 9.89 15.63
C GLY A 81 -4.95 10.20 15.40
N ARG A 82 -5.40 10.29 14.14
CA ARG A 82 -6.82 10.40 13.78
C ARG A 82 -7.56 9.08 13.99
N LEU A 83 -6.81 7.97 13.94
CA LEU A 83 -7.26 6.67 14.43
C LEU A 83 -6.33 6.24 15.56
N ASN A 84 -6.92 5.79 16.66
CA ASN A 84 -6.15 5.31 17.78
C ASN A 84 -5.52 3.96 17.42
N ALA A 85 -4.19 3.87 17.54
CA ALA A 85 -3.44 2.65 17.26
C ALA A 85 -3.84 1.50 18.20
N LEU A 86 -4.34 1.80 19.40
CA LEU A 86 -4.79 0.78 20.35
C LEU A 86 -6.13 0.13 19.94
N ASP A 87 -6.92 0.80 19.09
CA ASP A 87 -8.20 0.28 18.61
C ASP A 87 -8.04 -0.58 17.34
N LEU A 88 -6.80 -0.72 16.85
CA LEU A 88 -6.45 -1.55 15.71
C LEU A 88 -6.27 -3.00 16.16
N THR A 89 -7.29 -3.81 15.88
CA THR A 89 -7.22 -5.26 16.12
C THR A 89 -6.17 -5.92 15.23
N ASP A 90 -5.60 -7.04 15.70
CA ASP A 90 -4.66 -7.85 14.92
C ASP A 90 -5.25 -8.32 13.58
N VAL A 91 -6.54 -8.63 13.55
CA VAL A 91 -7.26 -9.03 12.34
C VAL A 91 -7.16 -7.96 11.26
N VAL A 92 -7.38 -6.69 11.62
CA VAL A 92 -7.29 -5.57 10.66
C VAL A 92 -5.87 -5.38 10.15
N VAL A 93 -4.86 -5.51 11.02
CA VAL A 93 -3.46 -5.41 10.60
C VAL A 93 -3.08 -6.54 9.66
N GLU A 94 -3.59 -7.75 9.90
CA GLU A 94 -3.31 -8.91 9.07
C GLU A 94 -4.03 -8.84 7.71
N GLU A 95 -5.25 -8.30 7.67
CA GLU A 95 -5.93 -7.96 6.41
C GLU A 95 -5.11 -6.96 5.59
N TRP A 96 -4.57 -5.92 6.23
CA TRP A 96 -3.72 -4.94 5.55
C TRP A 96 -2.42 -5.57 5.06
N ARG A 97 -1.80 -6.45 5.86
CA ARG A 97 -0.61 -7.21 5.48
C ARG A 97 -0.87 -8.08 4.26
N THR A 98 -2.03 -8.73 4.20
CA THR A 98 -2.44 -9.56 3.05
C THR A 98 -2.56 -8.70 1.80
N ILE A 99 -3.27 -7.57 1.88
CA ILE A 99 -3.43 -6.64 0.75
C ILE A 99 -2.07 -6.12 0.25
N VAL A 100 -1.17 -5.74 1.15
CA VAL A 100 0.17 -5.25 0.78
C VAL A 100 0.98 -6.35 0.12
N THR A 101 0.95 -7.57 0.64
CA THR A 101 1.64 -8.72 0.06
C THR A 101 1.12 -9.06 -1.34
N ASP A 102 -0.21 -9.02 -1.53
CA ASP A 102 -0.82 -9.24 -2.84
C ASP A 102 -0.41 -8.17 -3.86
N LEU A 103 -0.29 -6.92 -3.44
CA LEU A 103 0.19 -5.81 -4.28
C LEU A 103 1.67 -6.01 -4.66
N GLU A 104 2.51 -6.43 -3.71
CA GLU A 104 3.94 -6.72 -3.93
C GLU A 104 4.14 -7.87 -4.92
N ALA A 105 3.28 -8.89 -4.89
CA ALA A 105 3.33 -10.01 -5.83
C ALA A 105 3.08 -9.58 -7.28
N VAL A 106 2.32 -8.50 -7.52
CA VAL A 106 2.11 -7.95 -8.88
C VAL A 106 3.39 -7.31 -9.42
N VAL A 107 4.22 -6.71 -8.56
CA VAL A 107 5.47 -6.04 -8.97
C VAL A 107 6.71 -6.94 -8.93
N SER A 108 6.61 -8.15 -8.38
CA SER A 108 7.73 -9.11 -8.26
C SER A 108 7.46 -10.42 -9.02
N PRO A 109 7.27 -10.39 -10.36
CA PRO A 109 7.01 -11.59 -11.16
C PRO A 109 8.19 -12.57 -11.18
#